data_AF-A0A925UFU7-F1
#
_entry.id   AF-A0A925UFU7-F1
#
_cell.length_a   1.000
_cell.length_b   1.000
_cell.length_c   1.000
_cell.angle_alpha   90.00
_cell.angle_beta   90.00
_cell.angle_gamma   90.00
#
_symmetry.space_group_name_H-M   'P 1'
#
loop_
_entity.id
_entity.type
_entity.pdbx_description
1 polymer ?
#
loop_
_entity_poly.entity_id
_entity_poly.type
_entity_poly.pdbx_seq_one_letter_code
_entity_poly.pdbx_strand_id
1 'polypeptide(L)'
;MSGLIRRLRELPDARLRDMRRGVEKESLRALPDGSLALTPHPAALGSALTHPHITTDFSESQLEFVTGVHPSAQACLDELTQIHQFSYRALQPLGDEMLWVSSMPCGLPTDETIPIGRYGGSNVGRAKSVYRMGLGHRYGRRM
;
A
#
# COMPACT_ATOMS: atom_id res chain seq x y z
N MET A 1 -17.22 41.39 -1.15
CA MET A 1 -16.34 40.21 -1.36
C MET A 1 -15.08 40.39 -0.54
N SER A 2 -14.64 39.34 0.19
CA SER A 2 -13.40 39.44 0.98
C SER A 2 -12.18 39.65 0.08
N GLY A 3 -11.15 40.33 0.60
CA GLY A 3 -9.91 40.58 -0.14
C GLY A 3 -9.15 39.30 -0.52
N LEU A 4 -9.48 38.16 0.08
CA LEU A 4 -8.95 36.84 -0.28
C LEU A 4 -9.56 36.33 -1.60
N ILE A 5 -10.88 36.37 -1.74
CA ILE A 5 -11.56 35.86 -2.95
C ILE A 5 -11.18 36.71 -4.17
N ARG A 6 -11.03 38.03 -4.01
CA ARG A 6 -10.53 38.90 -5.08
C ARG A 6 -9.13 38.48 -5.54
N ARG A 7 -8.19 38.29 -4.59
CA ARG A 7 -6.81 37.86 -4.89
C ARG A 7 -6.76 36.48 -5.54
N LEU A 8 -7.61 35.54 -5.13
CA LEU A 8 -7.68 34.22 -5.76
C LEU A 8 -8.16 34.29 -7.21
N ARG A 9 -9.13 35.17 -7.53
CA ARG A 9 -9.62 35.38 -8.89
C ARG A 9 -8.63 36.09 -9.81
N GLU A 10 -7.68 36.82 -9.25
CA GLU A 10 -6.61 37.51 -9.99
C GLU A 10 -5.43 36.57 -10.34
N LEU A 11 -5.38 35.35 -9.77
CA LEU A 11 -4.35 34.37 -10.11
C LEU A 11 -4.66 33.75 -11.49
N PRO A 12 -3.70 33.73 -12.44
CA PRO A 12 -3.92 33.10 -13.72
C PRO A 12 -3.92 31.58 -13.60
N ASP A 13 -4.77 30.90 -14.37
CA ASP A 13 -4.86 29.42 -14.43
C ASP A 13 -3.50 28.73 -14.69
N ALA A 14 -2.59 29.45 -15.35
CA ALA A 14 -1.21 29.01 -15.55
C ALA A 14 -0.50 28.61 -14.24
N ARG A 15 -0.91 29.16 -13.09
CA ARG A 15 -0.37 28.83 -11.76
C ARG A 15 -0.77 27.44 -11.25
N LEU A 16 -1.80 26.83 -11.85
CA LEU A 16 -2.27 25.47 -11.54
C LEU A 16 -1.83 24.45 -12.60
N ARG A 17 -1.11 24.88 -13.64
CA ARG A 17 -0.54 23.98 -14.64
C ARG A 17 0.61 23.18 -14.02
N ASP A 18 0.91 22.04 -14.63
CA ASP A 18 2.01 21.15 -14.25
C ASP A 18 1.95 20.54 -12.84
N MET A 19 0.77 20.56 -12.20
CA MET A 19 0.54 19.78 -10.97
C MET A 19 0.93 18.32 -11.18
N ARG A 20 1.81 17.82 -10.32
CA ARG A 20 2.23 16.44 -10.27
C ARG A 20 1.42 15.64 -9.25
N ARG A 21 1.27 14.33 -9.46
CA ARG A 21 0.47 13.43 -8.60
C ARG A 21 1.18 12.08 -8.45
N GLY A 22 1.05 11.48 -7.28
CA GLY A 22 1.38 10.08 -7.00
C GLY A 22 0.26 9.49 -6.15
N VAL A 23 0.16 8.17 -6.11
CA VAL A 23 -0.85 7.44 -5.34
C VAL A 23 -0.15 6.31 -4.59
N GLU A 24 -0.46 6.23 -3.31
CA GLU A 24 -0.22 5.08 -2.45
C GLU A 24 -1.55 4.38 -2.21
N LYS A 25 -1.60 3.05 -2.36
CA LYS A 25 -2.82 2.27 -2.15
C LYS A 25 -2.49 0.96 -1.45
N GLU A 26 -3.22 0.69 -0.38
CA GLU A 26 -3.08 -0.53 0.40
C GLU A 26 -4.21 -1.53 0.13
N SER A 27 -3.90 -2.82 0.24
CA SER A 27 -4.87 -3.92 0.31
C SER A 27 -4.33 -5.07 1.12
N LEU A 28 -5.18 -5.67 1.95
CA LEU A 28 -4.91 -6.99 2.52
C LEU A 28 -4.99 -8.05 1.43
N ARG A 29 -4.08 -9.02 1.48
CA ARG A 29 -4.22 -10.30 0.76
C ARG A 29 -5.19 -11.16 1.56
N ALA A 30 -6.23 -11.64 0.89
CA ALA A 30 -7.29 -12.45 1.48
C ALA A 30 -7.47 -13.75 0.68
N LEU A 31 -8.01 -14.76 1.35
CA LEU A 31 -8.45 -16.02 0.73
C LEU A 31 -9.89 -15.89 0.21
N PRO A 32 -10.37 -16.83 -0.64
CA PRO A 32 -11.73 -16.77 -1.19
C PRO A 32 -12.86 -16.81 -0.16
N ASP A 33 -12.59 -17.34 1.04
CA ASP A 33 -13.53 -17.34 2.17
C ASP A 33 -13.55 -16.00 2.93
N GLY A 34 -12.75 -15.02 2.50
CA GLY A 34 -12.62 -13.71 3.11
C GLY A 34 -11.68 -13.67 4.31
N SER A 35 -10.97 -14.75 4.64
CA SER A 35 -9.97 -14.73 5.71
C SER A 35 -8.65 -14.10 5.25
N LEU A 36 -7.85 -13.59 6.20
CA LEU A 36 -6.53 -13.03 5.92
C LEU A 36 -5.56 -14.12 5.41
N ALA A 37 -4.88 -13.87 4.29
CA ALA A 37 -3.80 -14.74 3.84
C ALA A 37 -2.62 -14.68 4.82
N LEU A 38 -2.05 -15.83 5.21
CA LEU A 38 -0.92 -15.90 6.15
C LEU A 38 0.40 -16.31 5.49
N THR A 39 0.40 -16.46 4.17
CA THR A 39 1.62 -16.72 3.39
C THR A 39 2.56 -15.50 3.45
N PRO A 40 3.88 -15.69 3.32
CA PRO A 40 4.83 -14.58 3.25
C PRO A 40 4.59 -13.65 2.05
N HIS A 41 5.23 -12.49 2.04
CA HIS A 41 5.28 -11.62 0.86
C HIS A 41 5.73 -12.44 -0.38
N PRO A 42 4.97 -12.41 -1.50
CA PRO A 42 5.28 -13.23 -2.67
C PRO A 42 6.68 -12.91 -3.23
N ALA A 43 7.53 -13.94 -3.38
CA ALA A 43 8.90 -13.76 -3.87
C ALA A 43 8.97 -13.11 -5.27
N ALA A 44 7.96 -13.33 -6.11
CA ALA A 44 7.85 -12.72 -7.43
C ALA A 44 7.66 -11.20 -7.40
N LEU A 45 7.25 -10.63 -6.26
CA LEU A 45 7.17 -9.18 -6.03
C LEU A 45 8.51 -8.58 -5.57
N GLY A 46 9.53 -9.41 -5.37
CA GLY A 46 10.86 -8.98 -4.96
C GLY A 46 10.95 -8.69 -3.46
N SER A 47 11.72 -7.67 -3.11
CA SER A 47 11.94 -7.30 -1.71
C SER A 47 11.05 -6.14 -1.31
N ALA A 48 10.12 -6.36 -0.38
CA ALA A 48 9.31 -5.28 0.19
C ALA A 48 10.17 -4.15 0.81
N LEU A 49 11.42 -4.40 1.20
CA LEU A 49 12.30 -3.36 1.75
C LEU A 49 12.74 -2.33 0.70
N THR A 50 12.94 -2.75 -0.56
CA THR A 50 13.65 -1.95 -1.56
C THR A 50 12.96 -1.88 -2.92
N HIS A 51 11.88 -2.63 -3.13
CA HIS A 51 11.16 -2.61 -4.40
C HIS A 51 10.46 -1.24 -4.56
N PRO A 52 10.62 -0.55 -5.70
CA PRO A 52 10.24 0.86 -5.84
C PRO A 52 8.73 1.12 -5.88
N HIS A 53 7.93 0.10 -6.19
CA HIS A 53 6.48 0.26 -6.46
C HIS A 53 5.57 -0.62 -5.63
N ILE A 54 6.12 -1.61 -4.94
CA ILE A 54 5.36 -2.68 -4.28
C ILE A 54 6.08 -3.00 -2.98
N THR A 55 5.42 -2.78 -1.86
CA THR A 55 5.94 -3.06 -0.53
C THR A 55 4.84 -3.64 0.34
N THR A 56 5.10 -3.73 1.64
CA THR A 56 4.09 -4.03 2.65
C THR A 56 4.02 -2.87 3.64
N ASP A 57 2.82 -2.53 4.08
CA ASP A 57 2.68 -1.64 5.24
C ASP A 57 2.77 -2.44 6.55
N PHE A 58 1.80 -2.35 7.47
CA PHE A 58 1.93 -2.90 8.81
C PHE A 58 2.08 -4.43 8.81
N SER A 59 1.22 -5.10 8.06
CA SER A 59 1.17 -6.56 7.99
C SER A 59 1.95 -7.12 6.80
N GLU A 60 2.55 -8.30 6.95
CA GLU A 60 3.15 -9.07 5.83
C GLU A 60 2.11 -9.38 4.73
N SER A 61 0.84 -9.37 5.11
CA SER A 61 -0.30 -9.60 4.23
C SER A 61 -0.90 -8.32 3.67
N GLN A 62 -0.42 -7.15 4.05
CA GLN A 62 -0.93 -5.85 3.58
C GLN A 62 -0.01 -5.29 2.50
N LEU A 63 -0.33 -5.57 1.24
CA LEU A 63 0.41 -4.99 0.11
C LEU A 63 0.12 -3.50 0.02
N GLU A 64 1.16 -2.73 -0.27
CA GLU A 64 1.10 -1.30 -0.55
C GLU A 64 1.71 -1.05 -1.93
N PHE A 65 0.95 -0.38 -2.78
CA PHE A 65 1.37 0.01 -4.12
C PHE A 65 1.68 1.49 -4.16
N VAL A 66 2.85 1.84 -4.70
CA VAL A 66 3.35 3.21 -4.79
C VAL A 66 3.64 3.54 -6.24
N THR A 67 2.93 4.52 -6.80
CA THR A 67 3.18 4.99 -8.16
C THR A 67 4.34 5.98 -8.20
N GLY A 68 4.92 6.16 -9.38
CA GLY A 68 5.78 7.31 -9.67
C GLY A 68 5.00 8.63 -9.66
N VAL A 69 5.74 9.72 -9.94
CA VAL A 69 5.18 11.07 -9.97
C VAL A 69 4.78 11.44 -11.39
N HIS A 70 3.49 11.67 -11.63
CA HIS A 70 2.90 11.84 -12.97
C HIS A 70 2.34 13.24 -13.24
N PRO A 71 2.35 13.71 -14.52
CA PRO A 71 1.72 14.97 -14.93
C PRO A 71 0.19 14.95 -14.91
N SER A 72 -0.43 13.77 -15.04
CA SER A 72 -1.89 13.62 -15.16
C SER A 72 -2.42 12.55 -14.21
N ALA A 73 -3.69 12.68 -13.82
CA ALA A 73 -4.35 11.65 -13.02
C ALA A 73 -4.44 10.32 -13.77
N GLN A 74 -4.73 10.35 -15.07
CA GLN A 74 -4.83 9.14 -15.89
C GLN A 74 -3.51 8.37 -15.94
N ALA A 75 -2.37 9.05 -16.15
CA ALA A 75 -1.07 8.36 -16.18
C ALA A 75 -0.74 7.68 -14.84
N CYS A 76 -1.14 8.28 -13.72
CA CYS A 76 -1.01 7.67 -12.40
C CYS A 76 -1.91 6.41 -12.25
N LEU A 77 -3.16 6.49 -12.72
CA LEU A 77 -4.08 5.35 -12.72
C LEU A 77 -3.62 4.22 -13.65
N ASP A 78 -2.99 4.55 -14.78
CA ASP A 78 -2.45 3.57 -15.73
C ASP A 78 -1.30 2.78 -15.10
N GLU A 79 -0.35 3.45 -14.43
CA GLU A 79 0.72 2.77 -13.68
C GLU A 79 0.14 1.95 -12.52
N LEU A 80 -0.78 2.52 -11.73
CA LEU A 80 -1.42 1.79 -10.64
C LEU A 80 -2.10 0.52 -11.14
N THR A 81 -2.73 0.57 -12.31
CA THR A 81 -3.35 -0.59 -12.97
C THR A 81 -2.30 -1.64 -13.34
N GLN A 82 -1.16 -1.24 -13.90
CA GLN A 82 -0.06 -2.15 -14.23
C GLN A 82 0.51 -2.83 -12.98
N ILE A 83 0.69 -2.09 -11.88
CA ILE A 83 1.15 -2.63 -10.60
C ILE A 83 0.15 -3.67 -10.06
N HIS A 84 -1.16 -3.39 -10.11
CA HIS A 84 -2.20 -4.35 -9.72
C HIS A 84 -2.16 -5.61 -10.58
N GLN A 85 -2.10 -5.46 -11.90
CA GLN A 85 -2.07 -6.60 -12.83
C GLN A 85 -0.84 -7.48 -12.62
N PHE A 86 0.33 -6.89 -12.39
CA PHE A 86 1.54 -7.63 -12.05
C PHE A 86 1.39 -8.36 -10.72
N SER A 87 0.84 -7.68 -9.71
CA SER A 87 0.60 -8.26 -8.40
C SER A 87 -0.33 -9.48 -8.45
N TYR A 88 -1.46 -9.39 -9.17
CA TYR A 88 -2.36 -10.52 -9.34
C TYR A 88 -1.70 -11.71 -10.04
N ARG A 89 -0.87 -11.47 -11.07
CA ARG A 89 -0.09 -12.54 -11.71
C ARG A 89 0.92 -13.19 -10.75
N ALA A 90 1.52 -12.41 -9.86
CA ALA A 90 2.46 -12.90 -8.85
C ALA A 90 1.76 -13.67 -7.70
N LEU A 91 0.49 -13.38 -7.44
CA LEU A 91 -0.32 -14.10 -6.44
C LEU A 91 -0.87 -15.43 -6.96
N GLN A 92 -1.15 -15.54 -8.26
CA GLN A 92 -1.75 -16.74 -8.87
C GLN A 92 -1.06 -18.08 -8.48
N PRO A 93 0.28 -18.19 -8.40
CA PRO A 93 0.93 -19.45 -8.00
C PRO A 93 0.77 -19.81 -6.52
N LEU A 94 0.34 -18.87 -5.69
CA LEU A 94 0.12 -19.04 -4.25
C LEU A 94 -1.29 -19.55 -3.92
N GLY A 95 -2.11 -19.82 -4.94
CA GLY A 95 -3.51 -20.20 -4.83
C GLY A 95 -4.45 -19.05 -5.19
N ASP A 96 -5.68 -19.11 -4.68
CA ASP A 96 -6.73 -18.12 -4.97
C ASP A 96 -6.66 -16.88 -4.04
N GLU A 97 -5.45 -16.44 -3.69
CA GLU A 97 -5.27 -15.19 -2.96
C GLU A 97 -5.71 -13.98 -3.79
N MET A 98 -6.43 -13.06 -3.16
CA MET A 98 -6.98 -11.86 -3.78
C MET A 98 -6.69 -10.61 -2.95
N LEU A 99 -6.82 -9.44 -3.57
CA LEU A 99 -6.71 -8.16 -2.85
C LEU A 99 -8.06 -7.76 -2.29
N TRP A 100 -8.12 -7.51 -0.99
CA TRP A 100 -9.30 -6.99 -0.31
C TRP A 100 -9.62 -5.58 -0.79
N VAL A 101 -10.87 -5.34 -1.18
CA VAL A 101 -11.31 -4.12 -1.90
C VAL A 101 -11.95 -3.05 -1.03
N SER A 102 -12.00 -3.27 0.29
CA SER A 102 -12.64 -2.37 1.26
C SER A 102 -11.64 -1.88 2.31
N SER A 103 -11.90 -0.68 2.86
CA SER A 103 -11.03 -0.11 3.92
C SER A 103 -11.14 -0.87 5.24
N MET A 104 -12.36 -1.25 5.65
CA MET A 104 -12.53 -2.14 6.80
C MET A 104 -12.02 -3.54 6.44
N PRO A 105 -11.30 -4.22 7.34
CA PRO A 105 -10.51 -5.38 6.98
C PRO A 105 -11.37 -6.59 6.61
N CYS A 106 -10.73 -7.55 5.96
CA CYS A 106 -11.25 -8.90 5.77
C CYS A 106 -11.36 -9.64 7.12
N GLY A 107 -11.71 -10.92 7.11
CA GLY A 107 -11.74 -11.76 8.31
C GLY A 107 -10.34 -11.87 8.94
N LEU A 108 -10.09 -11.07 9.99
CA LEU A 108 -8.82 -11.07 10.71
C LEU A 108 -8.77 -12.18 11.77
N PRO A 109 -7.65 -12.91 11.88
CA PRO A 109 -7.44 -13.85 12.97
C PRO A 109 -7.23 -13.10 14.31
N THR A 110 -6.88 -13.81 15.38
CA THR A 110 -6.47 -13.17 16.63
C THR A 110 -5.26 -12.26 16.42
N ASP A 111 -5.11 -11.26 17.29
CA ASP A 111 -4.13 -10.18 17.14
C ASP A 111 -2.70 -10.70 16.96
N GLU A 112 -2.31 -11.71 17.75
CA GLU A 112 -0.98 -12.30 17.75
C GLU A 112 -0.67 -13.05 16.44
N THR A 113 -1.71 -13.50 15.75
CA THR A 113 -1.63 -14.27 14.50
C THR A 113 -1.48 -13.38 13.27
N ILE A 114 -1.85 -12.08 13.36
CA ILE A 114 -1.66 -11.14 12.25
C ILE A 114 -0.15 -10.94 12.02
N PRO A 115 0.40 -11.33 10.86
CA PRO A 115 1.84 -11.31 10.64
C PRO A 115 2.32 -9.87 10.43
N ILE A 116 3.34 -9.44 11.17
CA ILE A 116 3.97 -8.13 10.94
C ILE A 116 4.85 -8.17 9.69
N GLY A 117 4.95 -7.04 8.98
CA GLY A 117 5.80 -6.91 7.79
C GLY A 117 7.27 -7.27 8.08
N ARG A 118 7.85 -8.11 7.22
CA ARG A 118 9.22 -8.64 7.34
C ARG A 118 10.10 -8.10 6.22
N TYR A 119 11.21 -7.47 6.61
CA TYR A 119 12.09 -6.76 5.68
C TYR A 119 13.53 -7.33 5.62
N GLY A 120 13.70 -8.61 5.94
CA GLY A 120 15.00 -9.28 5.96
C GLY A 120 15.87 -8.96 7.18
N GLY A 121 17.13 -9.40 7.15
CA GLY A 121 18.05 -9.40 8.30
C GLY A 121 18.91 -8.14 8.49
N SER A 122 18.86 -7.18 7.56
CA SER A 122 19.65 -5.94 7.66
C SER A 122 19.19 -5.09 8.85
N ASN A 123 20.05 -4.19 9.37
CA ASN A 123 19.67 -3.32 10.48
C ASN A 123 18.43 -2.47 10.17
N VAL A 124 18.34 -1.94 8.94
CA VAL A 124 17.18 -1.16 8.49
C VAL A 124 15.92 -2.02 8.40
N GLY A 125 16.01 -3.23 7.84
CA GLY A 125 14.87 -4.14 7.75
C GLY A 125 14.36 -4.61 9.11
N ARG A 126 15.28 -4.93 10.03
CA ARG A 126 14.95 -5.26 11.42
C ARG A 126 14.30 -4.08 12.13
N ALA A 127 14.82 -2.86 11.97
CA ALA A 127 14.24 -1.66 12.59
C ALA A 127 12.79 -1.43 12.15
N LYS A 128 12.47 -1.59 10.86
CA LYS A 128 11.09 -1.49 10.34
C LYS A 128 10.15 -2.56 10.93
N SER A 129 10.66 -3.77 11.11
CA SER A 129 9.90 -4.88 11.73
C SER A 129 9.66 -4.63 13.23
N VAL A 130 10.69 -4.15 13.95
CA VAL A 130 10.59 -3.80 15.38
C VAL A 130 9.62 -2.64 15.60
N TYR A 131 9.61 -1.64 14.71
CA TYR A 131 8.64 -0.56 14.74
C TYR A 131 7.19 -1.08 14.69
N ARG A 132 6.88 -1.99 13.75
CA ARG A 132 5.55 -2.63 13.62
C ARG A 132 5.20 -3.49 14.82
N MET A 133 6.16 -4.22 15.38
CA MET A 133 5.96 -4.94 16.64
C MET A 133 5.59 -3.97 17.77
N GLY A 134 6.25 -2.82 17.86
CA GLY A 134 5.93 -1.76 18.81
C GLY A 134 4.53 -1.17 18.62
N LEU A 135 4.10 -0.96 17.37
CA LEU A 135 2.73 -0.53 17.05
C LEU A 135 1.72 -1.58 17.53
N GLY A 136 1.96 -2.86 17.22
CA GLY A 136 1.10 -3.96 17.68
C GLY A 136 0.96 -4.00 19.21
N HIS A 137 2.04 -3.76 19.96
CA HIS A 137 1.96 -3.70 21.43
C HIS A 137 1.21 -2.48 21.98
N ARG A 138 1.19 -1.35 21.25
CA ARG A 138 0.58 -0.10 21.71
C ARG A 138 -0.89 0.02 21.34
N TYR A 139 -1.25 -0.46 20.16
CA TYR A 139 -2.55 -0.22 19.54
C TYR A 139 -3.32 -1.50 19.20
N GLY A 140 -2.68 -2.67 19.31
CA GLY A 140 -3.18 -3.91 18.73
C GLY A 140 -2.85 -4.00 17.24
N ARG A 141 -2.76 -5.23 16.71
CA ARG A 141 -2.52 -5.53 15.29
C ARG A 141 -3.79 -5.48 14.44
N ARG A 142 -4.98 -5.49 15.05
CA ARG A 142 -6.29 -5.42 14.38
C ARG A 142 -6.77 -4.00 14.07
N MET A 143 -6.16 -2.99 14.68
CA MET A 143 -6.47 -1.57 14.43
C MET A 143 -6.00 -1.18 13.03
#